data_AF-S6SRR7-F1
#
_entry.id   AF-S6SRR7-F1
#
_cell.length_a   1.000
_cell.length_b   1.000
_cell.length_c   1.000
_cell.angle_alpha   90.00
_cell.angle_beta   90.00
_cell.angle_gamma   90.00
#
_symmetry.space_group_name_H-M   'P 1'
#
loop_
_entity.id
_entity.type
_entity.pdbx_description
1 polymer ?
#
loop_
_entity_poly.entity_id
_entity_poly.type
_entity_poly.pdbx_seq_one_letter_code
_entity_poly.pdbx_strand_id
1 'polypeptide(L)' 'GIGGMTTLDGRVTIMMPHPERVFRAVQNSWRPEDWNEDAAWMRMFRNARAWVN' A
#
# COMPACT_ATOMS: atom_id res chain seq x y z
N GLY A 1 4.36 -4.21 18.57
CA GLY A 1 4.39 -3.15 17.56
C GLY A 1 3.31 -3.38 16.54
N ILE A 2 2.09 -2.89 16.81
CA ILE A 2 0.97 -2.96 15.86
C ILE A 2 1.07 -1.74 14.95
N GLY A 3 1.19 -1.96 13.64
CA GLY A 3 1.35 -0.90 12.63
C GLY A 3 0.07 -0.56 11.85
N GLY A 4 -0.98 -1.37 12.01
CA GLY A 4 -2.29 -1.15 11.39
C GLY A 4 -3.33 -2.13 11.91
N MET A 5 -4.61 -1.77 11.75
CA MET A 5 -5.78 -2.55 12.17
C MET A 5 -6.88 -2.42 11.13
N THR A 6 -7.76 -3.41 11.06
CA THR A 6 -8.93 -3.40 10.17
C THR A 6 -10.20 -3.79 10.93
N THR A 7 -11.37 -3.41 10.42
CA THR A 7 -12.66 -3.83 10.97
C THR A 7 -12.88 -5.34 10.74
N LEU A 8 -13.82 -5.94 11.48
CA LEU A 8 -14.12 -7.37 11.35
C LEU A 8 -14.59 -7.75 9.92
N ASP A 9 -15.25 -6.83 9.22
CA ASP A 9 -15.70 -7.00 7.84
C ASP A 9 -14.68 -6.51 6.78
N GLY A 10 -13.51 -6.02 7.22
CA GLY A 10 -12.39 -5.62 6.37
C GLY A 10 -12.58 -4.34 5.54
N ARG A 11 -13.71 -3.64 5.68
CA ARG A 11 -14.05 -2.48 4.83
C ARG A 11 -13.29 -1.22 5.20
N VAL A 12 -12.83 -1.11 6.45
CA VAL A 12 -12.05 0.03 6.93
C VAL A 12 -10.75 -0.46 7.52
N THR A 13 -9.63 0.03 7.00
CA THR A 13 -8.28 -0.27 7.49
C THR A 13 -7.57 1.03 7.83
N ILE A 14 -6.99 1.12 9.03
CA ILE A 14 -6.15 2.24 9.48
C ILE A 14 -4.73 1.75 9.73
N MET A 15 -3.74 2.58 9.41
CA MET A 15 -2.34 2.23 9.61
C MET A 15 -1.49 3.47 9.88
N MET A 16 -0.41 3.29 10.64
CA MET A 16 0.57 4.35 10.93
C MET A 16 1.59 4.57 9.81
N PRO A 17 2.03 3.54 9.04
CA PRO A 17 2.86 3.75 7.85
C PRO A 17 2.13 4.59 6.79
N HIS A 18 2.91 5.23 5.91
CA HIS A 18 2.42 6.12 4.85
C HIS A 18 2.58 5.46 3.46
N PRO A 19 1.73 4.48 3.10
CA PRO A 19 1.83 3.76 1.82
C PRO A 19 1.70 4.70 0.61
N GLU A 20 1.02 5.82 0.76
CA GLU A 20 0.84 6.86 -0.24
C GLU A 20 2.11 7.67 -0.53
N ARG A 21 3.15 7.57 0.31
CA ARG A 21 4.45 8.21 0.06
C ARG A 21 5.42 7.31 -0.70
N VAL A 22 5.14 6.01 -0.75
CA VAL A 22 6.07 4.98 -1.26
C VAL A 22 5.39 4.03 -2.23
N PHE A 23 4.38 4.53 -2.95
CA PHE A 23 3.65 3.75 -3.95
C PHE A 23 4.42 3.61 -5.26
N ARG A 24 5.30 4.57 -5.61
CA ARG A 24 6.21 4.42 -6.76
C ARG A 24 7.52 3.80 -6.32
N ALA A 25 8.10 2.96 -7.17
CA ALA A 25 9.38 2.31 -6.89
C ALA A 25 10.45 3.34 -6.49
N VAL A 26 10.61 4.40 -7.28
CA VAL A 26 11.59 5.49 -7.08
C VAL A 26 11.48 6.23 -5.73
N GLN A 27 10.33 6.15 -5.04
CA GLN A 27 10.12 6.84 -3.76
C GLN A 27 10.64 6.05 -2.55
N ASN A 28 11.09 4.80 -2.73
CA ASN A 28 11.60 3.96 -1.65
C ASN A 28 13.09 4.24 -1.42
N SER A 29 13.51 4.38 -0.15
CA SER A 29 14.92 4.62 0.22
C SER A 29 15.85 3.48 -0.23
N TRP A 30 15.30 2.27 -0.27
CA TRP A 30 15.89 1.11 -0.90
C TRP A 30 14.78 0.35 -1.64
N ARG A 31 15.10 -0.21 -2.81
CA ARG A 31 14.20 -1.05 -3.59
C ARG A 31 14.98 -2.14 -4.33
N PRO A 32 14.37 -3.29 -4.63
CA PRO A 32 14.88 -4.22 -5.63
C PRO A 32 15.08 -3.55 -7.00
N GLU A 33 16.10 -3.98 -7.75
CA GLU A 33 16.43 -3.41 -9.07
C GLU A 33 15.37 -3.72 -10.13
N ASP A 34 14.68 -4.85 -10.00
CA ASP A 34 13.63 -5.32 -10.91
C ASP A 34 12.31 -4.54 -10.77
N TRP A 35 12.17 -3.72 -9.73
CA TRP A 35 11.02 -2.81 -9.61
C TRP A 35 11.13 -1.69 -10.65
N ASN A 36 10.08 -1.53 -11.44
CA ASN A 36 10.03 -0.50 -12.47
C ASN A 36 9.31 0.75 -11.95
N GLU A 37 8.01 0.88 -12.22
CA GLU A 37 7.23 2.07 -11.88
C GLU A 37 6.52 1.95 -10.52
N ASP A 38 5.81 0.85 -10.31
CA ASP A 38 5.05 0.58 -9.10
C ASP A 38 5.90 -0.09 -8.01
N ALA A 39 5.73 0.36 -6.77
CA ALA A 39 6.14 -0.36 -5.58
C ALA A 39 5.01 -1.24 -5.05
N ALA A 40 5.33 -2.11 -4.10
CA ALA A 40 4.37 -3.03 -3.48
C ALA A 40 3.09 -2.34 -2.95
N TRP A 41 3.22 -1.12 -2.40
CA TRP A 41 2.10 -0.37 -1.83
C TRP A 41 1.03 0.03 -2.85
N MET A 42 1.34 0.05 -4.15
CA MET A 42 0.33 0.30 -5.19
C MET A 42 -0.79 -0.74 -5.20
N ARG A 43 -0.50 -1.97 -4.73
CA ARG A 43 -1.53 -3.01 -4.64
C ARG A 43 -2.68 -2.62 -3.72
N MET A 44 -2.40 -1.88 -2.64
CA MET A 44 -3.42 -1.46 -1.68
C MET A 44 -4.48 -0.58 -2.35
N PHE A 45 -4.05 0.43 -3.11
CA PHE A 45 -4.93 1.35 -3.81
C PHE A 45 -5.66 0.67 -4.98
N ARG A 46 -4.98 -0.24 -5.70
CA ARG A 46 -5.60 -1.05 -6.76
C ARG A 46 -6.70 -1.98 -6.23
N ASN A 47 -6.51 -2.59 -5.06
CA ASN A 47 -7.53 -3.41 -4.41
C ASN A 47 -8.77 -2.59 -4.07
N ALA A 48 -8.59 -1.37 -3.53
CA ALA A 48 -9.71 -0.47 -3.25
C ALA A 48 -10.49 -0.13 -4.53
N ARG A 49 -9.79 0.19 -5.64
CA ARG A 49 -10.45 0.46 -6.92
C ARG A 49 -11.17 -0.76 -7.50
N ALA A 50 -10.58 -1.94 -7.38
CA ALA A 50 -11.19 -3.18 -7.83
C ALA A 50 -12.44 -3.56 -7.02
N TRP A 51 -12.49 -3.21 -5.72
CA TRP A 51 -13.65 -3.49 -4.87
C TRP A 51 -14.85 -2.58 -5.16
N VAL A 52 -14.63 -1.31 -5.53
CA VAL A 52 -15.73 -0.37 -5.87
C VAL A 52 -16.22 -0.49 -7.30
N ASN A 53 -15.54 -1.26 -8.16
CA ASN A 53 -16.00 -1.60 -9.50
C ASN A 53 -17.02 -2.72 -9.44
#